data_AF-A0A2H5QL26-F1
#
_entry.id   AF-A0A2H5QL26-F1
#
_cell.length_a   1.000
_cell.length_b   1.000
_cell.length_c   1.000
_cell.angle_alpha   90.00
_cell.angle_beta   90.00
_cell.angle_gamma   90.00
#
_symmetry.space_group_name_H-M   'P 1'
#
loop_
_entity.id
_entity.type
_entity.pdbx_description
1 polymer ?
#
loop_
_entity_poly.entity_id
_entity_poly.type
_entity_poly.pdbx_seq_one_letter_code
_entity_poly.pdbx_strand_id
1 'polypeptide(L)'
;GDRLSNLPEPIVHHIFSFLETIDVARVSAVSRKWRYLWLSIPYLNFNIQNIWSNPLERWSLQTTNEKFKDFVNWVLFSPLLENLKMDSRCFPDLKILDISSNSLKSLTLERIEFGGDELDNYKLKIACSNLESFNIFAPLLPDFNLKGLNSLQNAFIFLETIGEHMGTKEICHRISKILNGLHDVKVLKLSCTLYQVYFYIFIVLKNDFIRTCL
;
A
#
# COMPACT_ATOMS: atom_id res chain seq x y z
N GLY A 1 29.04 -18.42 -14.65
CA GLY A 1 29.20 -18.23 -13.20
C GLY A 1 28.84 -16.80 -12.88
N ASP A 2 27.89 -16.60 -11.96
CA ASP A 2 27.42 -15.26 -11.59
C ASP A 2 28.47 -14.57 -10.70
N ARG A 3 29.07 -13.48 -11.20
CA ARG A 3 30.19 -12.78 -10.55
C ARG A 3 29.80 -12.22 -9.18
N LEU A 4 28.52 -11.92 -8.97
CA LEU A 4 27.98 -11.46 -7.69
C LEU A 4 27.99 -12.58 -6.64
N SER A 5 27.89 -13.86 -7.04
CA SER A 5 27.86 -15.00 -6.11
C SER A 5 29.14 -15.14 -5.27
N ASN A 6 30.26 -14.58 -5.75
CA ASN A 6 31.57 -14.71 -5.09
C ASN A 6 31.84 -13.63 -4.04
N LEU A 7 30.95 -12.64 -3.90
CA LEU A 7 31.11 -11.58 -2.91
C LEU A 7 30.70 -12.04 -1.49
N PRO A 8 31.37 -11.53 -0.43
CA PRO A 8 30.91 -11.65 0.95
C PRO A 8 29.58 -10.93 1.17
N GLU A 9 28.73 -11.49 2.04
CA GLU A 9 27.40 -10.95 2.35
C GLU A 9 27.40 -9.47 2.78
N PRO A 10 28.32 -8.98 3.64
CA PRO A 10 28.34 -7.57 4.05
C PRO A 10 28.58 -6.60 2.88
N ILE A 11 29.37 -7.01 1.89
CA ILE A 11 29.63 -6.19 0.69
C ILE A 11 28.39 -6.12 -0.18
N VAL A 12 27.64 -7.23 -0.28
CA VAL A 12 26.38 -7.25 -1.05
C VAL A 12 25.30 -6.41 -0.37
N HIS A 13 25.17 -6.48 0.96
CA HIS A 13 24.29 -5.56 1.71
C HIS A 13 24.66 -4.11 1.48
N HIS A 14 25.96 -3.79 1.48
CA HIS A 14 26.42 -2.45 1.18
C HIS A 14 26.06 -2.01 -0.24
N ILE A 15 26.26 -2.86 -1.26
CA ILE A 15 25.83 -2.58 -2.63
C ILE A 15 24.31 -2.38 -2.70
N PHE A 16 23.54 -3.26 -2.06
CA PHE A 16 22.07 -3.21 -2.05
C PHE A 16 21.54 -1.97 -1.34
N SER A 17 22.26 -1.44 -0.35
CA SER A 17 21.89 -0.17 0.30
C SER A 17 21.95 1.05 -0.64
N PHE A 18 22.67 0.95 -1.76
CA PHE A 18 22.69 1.97 -2.81
C PHE A 18 21.70 1.72 -3.95
N LEU A 19 21.07 0.54 -3.98
CA LEU A 19 20.13 0.15 -5.02
C LEU A 19 18.70 0.47 -4.60
N GLU A 20 17.88 0.79 -5.59
CA GLU A 20 16.44 0.90 -5.38
C GLU A 20 15.83 -0.48 -5.16
N THR A 21 14.69 -0.53 -4.47
CA THR A 21 14.05 -1.79 -4.09
C THR A 21 13.78 -2.72 -5.27
N ILE A 22 13.40 -2.17 -6.43
CA ILE A 22 13.17 -2.96 -7.64
C ILE A 22 14.45 -3.57 -8.20
N ASP A 23 15.58 -2.87 -8.09
CA ASP A 23 16.87 -3.37 -8.55
C ASP A 23 17.42 -4.42 -7.60
N VAL A 24 17.23 -4.24 -6.29
CA VAL A 24 17.52 -5.28 -5.30
C VAL A 24 16.69 -6.54 -5.59
N ALA A 25 15.40 -6.40 -5.90
CA ALA A 25 14.54 -7.52 -6.28
C ALA A 25 15.00 -8.21 -7.56
N ARG A 26 15.36 -7.45 -8.60
CA ARG A 26 15.89 -7.95 -9.88
C ARG A 26 17.21 -8.71 -9.68
N VAL A 27 18.16 -8.12 -8.94
CA VAL A 27 19.47 -8.73 -8.64
C VAL A 27 19.30 -10.00 -7.79
N SER A 28 18.34 -9.99 -6.86
CA SER A 28 18.00 -11.17 -6.08
C SER A 28 17.39 -12.28 -6.95
N ALA A 29 16.55 -11.94 -7.92
CA ALA A 29 15.91 -12.92 -8.80
C ALA A 29 16.90 -13.66 -9.72
N VAL A 30 17.98 -12.99 -10.14
CA VAL A 30 18.98 -13.59 -11.05
C VAL A 30 19.99 -14.51 -10.35
N SER A 31 20.15 -14.39 -9.02
CA SER A 31 21.15 -15.13 -8.27
C SER A 31 20.55 -16.01 -7.18
N ARG A 32 20.75 -17.33 -7.25
CA ARG A 32 20.22 -18.26 -6.22
C ARG A 32 20.77 -17.98 -4.82
N LYS A 33 22.01 -17.49 -4.73
CA LYS A 33 22.65 -17.14 -3.45
C LYS A 33 22.02 -15.91 -2.80
N TRP A 34 21.56 -14.96 -3.62
CA TRP A 34 21.06 -13.66 -3.17
C TRP A 34 19.55 -13.51 -3.26
N ARG A 35 18.86 -14.54 -3.77
CA ARG A 35 17.40 -14.62 -3.89
C ARG A 35 16.65 -14.23 -2.63
N TYR A 36 17.25 -14.42 -1.46
CA TYR A 36 16.63 -14.16 -0.17
C TYR A 36 17.18 -12.93 0.56
N LEU A 37 18.16 -12.21 0.00
CA LEU A 37 18.76 -11.08 0.71
C LEU A 37 17.81 -9.93 0.91
N TRP A 38 16.91 -9.65 -0.04
CA TRP A 38 15.88 -8.63 0.16
C TRP A 38 14.94 -8.97 1.32
N LEU A 39 14.81 -10.25 1.75
CA LEU A 39 14.04 -10.61 2.96
C LEU A 39 14.63 -9.99 4.22
N SER A 40 15.93 -9.69 4.24
CA SER A 40 16.59 -9.05 5.38
C SER A 40 16.44 -7.53 5.40
N ILE A 41 15.84 -6.94 4.36
CA ILE A 41 15.67 -5.50 4.26
C ILE A 41 14.32 -5.13 4.91
N PRO A 42 14.34 -4.38 6.02
CA PRO A 42 13.11 -4.04 6.74
C PRO A 42 12.32 -2.90 6.07
N TYR A 43 12.87 -2.27 5.03
CA TYR A 43 12.29 -1.13 4.33
C TYR A 43 12.29 -1.34 2.82
N LEU A 44 11.11 -1.37 2.22
CA LEU A 44 10.93 -1.53 0.77
C LEU A 44 10.09 -0.38 0.21
N ASN A 45 10.56 0.25 -0.88
CA ASN A 45 9.90 1.36 -1.54
C ASN A 45 9.74 1.09 -3.05
N PHE A 46 8.49 0.94 -3.49
CA PHE A 46 8.14 0.69 -4.88
C PHE A 46 7.54 1.96 -5.51
N ASN A 47 8.34 2.66 -6.34
CA ASN A 47 7.92 3.84 -7.09
C ASN A 47 7.89 3.52 -8.59
N ILE A 48 6.79 3.87 -9.29
CA ILE A 48 6.63 3.64 -10.74
C ILE A 48 7.75 4.25 -11.58
N GLN A 49 8.29 5.43 -11.19
CA GLN A 49 9.35 6.09 -11.97
C GLN A 49 10.57 5.17 -12.15
N ASN A 50 10.74 4.21 -11.24
CA ASN A 50 11.85 3.28 -11.20
C ASN A 50 11.52 1.96 -11.93
N ILE A 51 10.24 1.62 -12.03
CA ILE A 51 9.78 0.38 -12.68
C ILE A 51 9.62 0.59 -14.19
N TRP A 52 9.09 1.74 -14.62
CA TRP A 52 8.67 1.99 -16.02
C TRP A 52 9.54 3.03 -16.75
N SER A 53 10.72 3.35 -16.23
CA SER A 53 11.66 4.31 -16.84
C SER A 53 12.20 3.89 -18.21
N ASN A 54 11.93 2.66 -18.65
CA ASN A 54 12.33 2.15 -19.95
C ASN A 54 11.12 1.99 -20.89
N PRO A 55 10.89 2.92 -21.85
CA PRO A 55 9.75 2.88 -22.77
C PRO A 55 9.68 1.61 -23.65
N LEU A 56 10.81 0.90 -23.80
CA LEU A 56 10.92 -0.34 -24.57
C LEU A 56 10.42 -1.56 -23.80
N GLU A 57 10.26 -1.46 -22.48
CA GLU A 57 9.70 -2.51 -21.63
C GLU A 57 8.19 -2.30 -21.40
N ARG A 58 7.47 -2.01 -22.48
CA ARG A 58 6.00 -2.07 -22.52
C ARG A 58 5.55 -3.52 -22.69
N TRP A 59 5.96 -4.39 -21.76
CA TRP A 59 5.60 -5.82 -21.74
C TRP A 59 4.08 -5.93 -21.54
N SER A 60 3.45 -6.97 -22.10
CA SER A 60 2.00 -7.20 -22.01
C SER A 60 1.49 -6.97 -20.59
N LEU A 61 0.52 -6.07 -20.44
CA LEU A 61 -0.10 -5.64 -19.18
C LEU A 61 -0.47 -6.82 -18.27
N GLN A 62 -0.95 -7.92 -18.85
CA GLN A 62 -1.40 -9.11 -18.11
C GLN A 62 -0.24 -9.93 -17.49
N THR A 63 0.82 -10.19 -18.25
CA THR A 63 1.93 -11.06 -17.79
C THR A 63 2.83 -10.36 -16.77
N THR A 64 2.89 -9.02 -16.82
CA THR A 64 3.63 -8.19 -15.86
C THR A 64 2.90 -8.13 -14.52
N ASN A 65 1.57 -8.05 -14.53
CA ASN A 65 0.77 -7.99 -13.31
C ASN A 65 0.85 -9.28 -12.48
N GLU A 66 0.84 -10.46 -13.10
CA GLU A 66 0.95 -11.74 -12.37
C GLU A 66 2.31 -11.90 -11.69
N LYS A 67 3.41 -11.68 -12.42
CA LYS A 67 4.77 -11.78 -11.86
C LYS A 67 5.00 -10.75 -10.75
N PHE A 68 4.47 -9.54 -10.92
CA PHE A 68 4.57 -8.51 -9.91
C PHE A 68 3.70 -8.83 -8.68
N LYS A 69 2.50 -9.37 -8.88
CA LYS A 69 1.64 -9.85 -7.79
C LYS A 69 2.32 -10.96 -7.01
N ASP A 70 2.94 -11.93 -7.68
CA ASP A 70 3.73 -12.98 -7.03
C ASP A 70 4.89 -12.39 -6.23
N PHE A 71 5.56 -11.40 -6.80
CA PHE A 71 6.64 -10.69 -6.12
C PHE A 71 6.14 -9.92 -4.89
N VAL A 72 5.03 -9.17 -4.97
CA VAL A 72 4.45 -8.45 -3.82
C VAL A 72 3.98 -9.42 -2.75
N ASN A 73 3.28 -10.49 -3.14
CA ASN A 73 2.88 -11.53 -2.19
C ASN A 73 4.10 -12.10 -1.48
N TRP A 74 5.14 -12.44 -2.23
CA TRP A 74 6.39 -12.92 -1.68
C TRP A 74 7.04 -11.91 -0.73
N VAL A 75 7.00 -10.62 -1.07
CA VAL A 75 7.45 -9.52 -0.22
C VAL A 75 6.67 -9.46 1.10
N LEU A 76 5.34 -9.56 1.04
CA LEU A 76 4.46 -9.52 2.20
C LEU A 76 4.63 -10.74 3.13
N PHE A 77 5.08 -11.88 2.58
CA PHE A 77 5.46 -13.06 3.37
C PHE A 77 6.79 -12.91 4.11
N SER A 78 7.54 -11.82 3.91
CA SER A 78 8.80 -11.61 4.62
C SER A 78 8.57 -11.37 6.13
N PRO A 79 9.16 -12.20 7.02
CA PRO A 79 9.00 -12.03 8.46
C PRO A 79 9.74 -10.82 9.03
N LEU A 80 10.61 -10.16 8.25
CA LEU A 80 11.42 -9.02 8.69
C LEU A 80 10.97 -7.69 8.08
N LEU A 81 9.96 -7.71 7.19
CA LEU A 81 9.47 -6.50 6.56
C LEU A 81 8.69 -5.65 7.56
N GLU A 82 9.30 -4.56 8.02
CA GLU A 82 8.66 -3.64 8.96
C GLU A 82 8.03 -2.43 8.26
N ASN A 83 8.57 -2.00 7.13
CA ASN A 83 8.17 -0.78 6.43
C ASN A 83 7.98 -1.04 4.94
N LEU A 84 6.78 -0.78 4.45
CA LEU A 84 6.43 -0.93 3.04
C LEU A 84 5.85 0.38 2.52
N LYS A 85 6.45 0.88 1.46
CA LYS A 85 5.96 2.01 0.68
C LYS A 85 5.71 1.55 -0.74
N MET A 86 4.51 1.81 -1.26
CA MET A 86 4.11 1.43 -2.62
C MET A 86 3.34 2.56 -3.29
N ASP A 87 3.57 2.74 -4.59
CA ASP A 87 2.79 3.61 -5.47
C ASP A 87 1.87 2.75 -6.35
N SER A 88 0.55 3.01 -6.45
CA SER A 88 -0.32 2.11 -7.21
C SER A 88 -0.11 2.17 -8.71
N ARG A 89 0.57 3.20 -9.23
CA ARG A 89 0.89 3.26 -10.65
C ARG A 89 1.80 2.09 -11.04
N CYS A 90 2.42 1.41 -10.07
CA CYS A 90 3.06 0.11 -10.27
C CYS A 90 2.10 -0.99 -10.80
N PHE A 91 0.77 -0.78 -10.77
CA PHE A 91 -0.25 -1.79 -11.06
C PHE A 91 -1.49 -1.23 -11.81
N PRO A 92 -1.36 -0.86 -13.09
CA PRO A 92 -2.42 -0.18 -13.86
C PRO A 92 -3.76 -0.95 -13.93
N ASP A 93 -3.76 -2.29 -13.87
CA ASP A 93 -4.97 -3.12 -13.99
C ASP A 93 -5.31 -3.93 -12.72
N LEU A 94 -4.69 -3.61 -11.58
CA LEU A 94 -4.92 -4.38 -10.36
C LEU A 94 -6.27 -4.03 -9.75
N LYS A 95 -7.25 -4.91 -9.99
CA LYS A 95 -8.59 -4.81 -9.41
C LYS A 95 -8.61 -5.06 -7.91
N ILE A 96 -7.71 -5.88 -7.38
CA ILE A 96 -7.72 -6.26 -5.95
C ILE A 96 -6.32 -6.11 -5.39
N LEU A 97 -6.18 -5.21 -4.40
CA LEU A 97 -4.99 -5.08 -3.59
C LEU A 97 -5.28 -5.66 -2.20
N ASP A 98 -4.63 -6.79 -1.89
CA ASP A 98 -4.73 -7.46 -0.60
C ASP A 98 -3.36 -7.42 0.08
N ILE A 99 -3.27 -6.70 1.19
CA ILE A 99 -2.04 -6.53 1.97
C ILE A 99 -2.26 -7.15 3.33
N SER A 100 -1.69 -8.34 3.50
CA SER A 100 -1.73 -9.10 4.74
C SER A 100 -0.31 -9.43 5.18
N SER A 101 0.09 -8.95 6.36
CA SER A 101 1.44 -9.17 6.90
C SER A 101 1.43 -9.14 8.43
N ASN A 102 2.25 -10.00 9.03
CA ASN A 102 2.41 -10.09 10.49
C ASN A 102 3.66 -9.35 11.01
N SER A 103 4.54 -8.88 10.12
CA SER A 103 5.79 -8.18 10.49
C SER A 103 5.69 -6.68 10.27
N LEU A 104 4.76 -6.25 9.43
CA LEU A 104 4.66 -4.87 8.97
C LEU A 104 4.19 -3.92 10.08
N LYS A 105 5.00 -2.88 10.34
CA LYS A 105 4.76 -1.80 11.31
C LYS A 105 4.35 -0.50 10.62
N SER A 106 4.85 -0.23 9.42
CA SER A 106 4.51 0.96 8.63
C SER A 106 4.11 0.60 7.21
N LEU A 107 2.95 1.10 6.77
CA LEU A 107 2.44 0.94 5.42
C LEU A 107 2.12 2.32 4.84
N THR A 108 2.72 2.64 3.70
CA THR A 108 2.39 3.84 2.92
C THR A 108 1.98 3.45 1.51
N LEU A 109 0.75 3.80 1.12
CA LEU A 109 0.23 3.64 -0.23
C LEU A 109 0.06 5.02 -0.86
N GLU A 110 0.95 5.39 -1.78
CA GLU A 110 0.90 6.67 -2.48
C GLU A 110 0.13 6.56 -3.78
N ARG A 111 -0.65 7.62 -4.07
CA ARG A 111 -1.28 7.87 -5.38
C ARG A 111 -1.94 6.63 -5.96
N ILE A 112 -2.93 6.11 -5.24
CA ILE A 112 -3.67 4.95 -5.73
C ILE A 112 -4.55 5.33 -6.93
N GLU A 113 -3.99 5.40 -8.13
CA GLU A 113 -4.73 5.51 -9.38
C GLU A 113 -5.22 4.13 -9.83
N PHE A 114 -6.50 4.04 -10.17
CA PHE A 114 -7.09 2.87 -10.80
C PHE A 114 -7.42 3.23 -12.25
N GLY A 115 -6.85 2.48 -13.21
CA GLY A 115 -7.15 2.67 -14.63
C GLY A 115 -8.35 1.82 -15.05
N GLY A 116 -9.40 2.43 -15.60
CA GLY A 116 -10.53 1.71 -16.20
C GLY A 116 -11.88 2.41 -16.05
N ASP A 117 -12.87 1.95 -16.82
CA ASP A 117 -14.20 2.57 -16.96
C ASP A 117 -15.18 2.27 -15.79
N GLU A 118 -14.84 1.35 -14.89
CA GLU A 118 -15.73 0.88 -13.81
C GLU A 118 -15.03 0.78 -12.44
N LEU A 119 -15.24 1.79 -11.59
CA LEU A 119 -14.67 1.85 -10.23
C LEU A 119 -15.15 0.72 -9.29
N ASP A 120 -16.29 0.09 -9.62
CA ASP A 120 -16.94 -0.91 -8.76
C ASP A 120 -16.18 -2.24 -8.66
N ASN A 121 -15.20 -2.44 -9.54
CA ASN A 121 -14.39 -3.65 -9.56
C ASN A 121 -13.18 -3.59 -8.61
N TYR A 122 -12.88 -2.42 -8.01
CA TYR A 122 -11.68 -2.24 -7.20
C TYR A 122 -11.90 -2.54 -5.72
N LYS A 123 -10.99 -3.33 -5.15
CA LYS A 123 -11.03 -3.77 -3.75
C LYS A 123 -9.69 -3.53 -3.08
N LEU A 124 -9.70 -2.87 -1.93
CA LEU A 124 -8.54 -2.72 -1.07
C LEU A 124 -8.82 -3.45 0.25
N LYS A 125 -7.93 -4.38 0.59
CA LYS A 125 -7.97 -5.13 1.84
C LYS A 125 -6.64 -4.99 2.56
N ILE A 126 -6.69 -4.57 3.81
CA ILE A 126 -5.51 -4.47 4.67
C ILE A 126 -5.79 -5.23 5.96
N ALA A 127 -4.96 -6.23 6.23
CA ALA A 127 -5.01 -7.07 7.42
C ALA A 127 -3.59 -7.24 7.98
N CYS A 128 -3.14 -6.23 8.73
CA CYS A 128 -1.80 -6.19 9.33
C CYS A 128 -1.91 -5.97 10.84
N SER A 129 -1.71 -7.02 11.63
CA SER A 129 -1.96 -7.01 13.08
C SER A 129 -0.98 -6.16 13.89
N ASN A 130 0.26 -6.07 13.42
CA ASN A 130 1.34 -5.32 14.05
C ASN A 130 1.56 -3.93 13.41
N LEU A 131 0.62 -3.48 12.57
CA LEU A 131 0.73 -2.19 11.89
C LEU A 131 0.55 -1.06 12.90
N GLU A 132 1.55 -0.19 13.03
CA GLU A 132 1.57 0.96 13.95
C GLU A 132 1.28 2.28 13.21
N SER A 133 1.65 2.36 11.94
CA SER A 133 1.45 3.53 11.08
C SER A 133 0.89 3.14 9.73
N PHE A 134 -0.16 3.83 9.31
CA PHE A 134 -0.80 3.67 8.01
C PHE A 134 -0.96 5.02 7.33
N ASN A 135 -0.48 5.13 6.10
CA ASN A 135 -0.70 6.28 5.24
C ASN A 135 -1.25 5.82 3.90
N ILE A 136 -2.32 6.46 3.43
CA ILE A 136 -2.91 6.16 2.14
C ILE A 136 -3.36 7.43 1.44
N PHE A 137 -3.03 7.50 0.17
CA PHE A 137 -3.60 8.44 -0.79
C PHE A 137 -4.33 7.61 -1.84
N ALA A 138 -5.66 7.64 -1.83
CA ALA A 138 -6.45 6.80 -2.70
C ALA A 138 -7.82 7.42 -3.00
N PRO A 139 -8.48 7.02 -4.09
CA PRO A 139 -9.85 7.39 -4.32
C PRO A 139 -10.80 6.70 -3.34
N LEU A 140 -12.01 7.24 -3.19
CA LEU A 140 -13.04 6.67 -2.33
C LEU A 140 -13.64 5.38 -2.92
N LEU A 141 -12.93 4.27 -2.70
CA LEU A 141 -13.28 2.94 -3.22
C LEU A 141 -14.58 2.37 -2.62
N PRO A 142 -15.37 1.60 -3.40
CA PRO A 142 -16.55 0.91 -2.88
C PRO A 142 -16.20 -0.15 -1.84
N ASP A 143 -15.14 -0.92 -2.10
CA ASP A 143 -14.75 -2.04 -1.24
C ASP A 143 -13.40 -1.80 -0.57
N PHE A 144 -13.41 -0.86 0.37
CA PHE A 144 -12.29 -0.57 1.26
C PHE A 144 -12.48 -1.31 2.60
N ASN A 145 -11.62 -2.28 2.89
CA ASN A 145 -11.69 -3.09 4.12
C ASN A 145 -10.39 -3.01 4.91
N LEU A 146 -10.51 -2.54 6.15
CA LEU A 146 -9.45 -2.58 7.15
C LEU A 146 -9.90 -3.53 8.26
N LYS A 147 -9.10 -4.55 8.56
CA LYS A 147 -9.44 -5.53 9.60
C LYS A 147 -8.23 -5.87 10.45
N GLY A 148 -8.46 -6.03 11.76
CA GLY A 148 -7.44 -6.51 12.69
C GLY A 148 -6.25 -5.56 12.85
N LEU A 149 -6.45 -4.25 12.69
CA LEU A 149 -5.40 -3.23 12.83
C LEU A 149 -5.23 -2.78 14.30
N ASN A 150 -5.15 -3.74 15.21
CA ASN A 150 -5.25 -3.50 16.66
C ASN A 150 -4.05 -2.73 17.23
N SER A 151 -2.91 -2.75 16.55
CA SER A 151 -1.69 -2.04 16.96
C SER A 151 -1.60 -0.63 16.37
N LEU A 152 -2.57 -0.21 15.56
CA LEU A 152 -2.47 1.00 14.75
C LEU A 152 -2.58 2.25 15.62
N GLN A 153 -1.54 3.08 15.58
CA GLN A 153 -1.47 4.30 16.38
C GLN A 153 -1.71 5.53 15.53
N ASN A 154 -1.16 5.55 14.31
CA ASN A 154 -1.18 6.71 13.42
C ASN A 154 -1.79 6.33 12.07
N ALA A 155 -2.86 7.00 11.68
CA ALA A 155 -3.50 6.85 10.37
C ALA A 155 -3.60 8.20 9.65
N PHE A 156 -3.05 8.26 8.44
CA PHE A 156 -3.14 9.41 7.54
C PHE A 156 -3.86 8.96 6.29
N ILE A 157 -5.06 9.49 6.04
CA ILE A 157 -5.90 9.06 4.94
C ILE A 157 -6.26 10.28 4.11
N PHE A 158 -5.82 10.27 2.86
CA PHE A 158 -6.17 11.24 1.85
C PHE A 158 -7.07 10.57 0.82
N LEU A 159 -8.33 11.02 0.75
CA LEU A 159 -9.35 10.46 -0.13
C LEU A 159 -9.65 11.40 -1.28
N GLU A 160 -9.51 10.89 -2.50
CA GLU A 160 -9.88 11.60 -3.73
C GLU A 160 -11.24 11.12 -4.27
N THR A 161 -11.94 12.02 -4.97
CA THR A 161 -13.18 11.69 -5.66
C THR A 161 -12.88 11.16 -7.06
N ILE A 162 -13.50 10.05 -7.43
CA ILE A 162 -13.57 9.62 -8.84
C ILE A 162 -15.01 9.80 -9.30
N GLY A 163 -15.21 10.70 -10.27
CA GLY A 163 -16.49 10.90 -10.96
C GLY A 163 -17.40 11.99 -10.38
N GLU A 164 -18.20 12.61 -11.25
CA GLU A 164 -19.04 13.78 -10.94
C GLU A 164 -20.37 13.46 -10.22
N HIS A 165 -20.68 12.19 -9.93
CA HIS A 165 -22.05 11.77 -9.55
C HIS A 165 -22.17 10.77 -8.39
N MET A 166 -21.21 10.70 -7.46
CA MET A 166 -21.41 9.87 -6.26
C MET A 166 -22.39 10.54 -5.28
N GLY A 167 -23.51 9.87 -5.00
CA GLY A 167 -24.52 10.37 -4.05
C GLY A 167 -23.98 10.46 -2.62
N THR A 168 -24.42 11.48 -1.86
CA THR A 168 -23.95 11.76 -0.50
C THR A 168 -24.10 10.58 0.47
N LYS A 169 -25.18 9.79 0.35
CA LYS A 169 -25.39 8.58 1.16
C LYS A 169 -24.30 7.53 0.94
N GLU A 170 -23.88 7.34 -0.31
CA GLU A 170 -22.84 6.38 -0.69
C GLU A 170 -21.48 6.81 -0.15
N ILE A 171 -21.17 8.11 -0.27
CA ILE A 171 -19.96 8.70 0.30
C ILE A 171 -19.90 8.44 1.81
N CYS A 172 -20.98 8.77 2.54
CA CYS A 172 -21.05 8.55 3.97
C CYS A 172 -20.89 7.07 4.33
N HIS A 173 -21.54 6.18 3.59
CA HIS A 173 -21.42 4.73 3.81
C HIS A 173 -19.98 4.24 3.68
N ARG A 174 -19.27 4.65 2.62
CA ARG A 174 -17.86 4.29 2.38
C ARG A 174 -16.94 4.85 3.45
N ILE A 175 -17.10 6.12 3.81
CA ILE A 175 -16.30 6.77 4.87
C ILE A 175 -16.53 6.08 6.22
N SER A 176 -17.78 5.81 6.60
CA SER A 176 -18.09 5.11 7.85
C SER A 176 -17.45 3.72 7.90
N LYS A 177 -17.41 2.99 6.78
CA LYS A 177 -16.71 1.70 6.68
C LYS A 177 -15.20 1.83 6.93
N ILE A 178 -14.56 2.87 6.38
CA ILE A 178 -13.14 3.17 6.60
C ILE A 178 -12.88 3.50 8.07
N LEU A 179 -13.69 4.41 8.64
CA LEU A 179 -13.54 4.86 10.03
C LEU A 179 -13.76 3.72 11.04
N ASN A 180 -14.75 2.85 10.80
CA ASN A 180 -14.97 1.66 11.63
C ASN A 180 -13.74 0.74 11.65
N GLY A 181 -12.94 0.72 10.58
CA GLY A 181 -11.69 -0.04 10.52
C GLY A 181 -10.50 0.60 11.26
N LEU A 182 -10.65 1.83 11.75
CA LEU A 182 -9.61 2.66 12.35
C LEU A 182 -9.99 3.16 13.75
N HIS A 183 -10.94 2.50 14.40
CA HIS A 183 -11.55 2.97 15.64
C HIS A 183 -10.57 3.11 16.82
N ASP A 184 -9.48 2.34 16.84
CA ASP A 184 -8.52 2.31 17.96
C ASP A 184 -7.30 3.23 17.79
N VAL A 185 -7.25 4.06 16.73
CA VAL A 185 -6.07 4.88 16.44
C VAL A 185 -5.95 6.09 17.37
N LYS A 186 -4.72 6.39 17.79
CA LYS A 186 -4.42 7.58 18.62
C LYS A 186 -4.46 8.88 17.81
N VAL A 187 -3.97 8.82 16.58
CA VAL A 187 -3.89 9.96 15.67
C VAL A 187 -4.52 9.57 14.34
N LEU A 188 -5.62 10.23 13.99
CA LEU A 188 -6.23 10.14 12.67
C LEU A 188 -6.17 11.50 12.00
N LYS A 189 -5.51 11.59 10.84
CA LYS A 189 -5.71 12.72 9.93
C LYS A 189 -6.46 12.22 8.71
N LEU A 190 -7.67 12.73 8.54
CA LEU A 190 -8.49 12.48 7.37
C LEU A 190 -8.54 13.75 6.53
N SER A 191 -8.12 13.64 5.28
CA SER A 191 -8.23 14.69 4.28
C SER A 191 -9.07 14.16 3.12
N CYS A 192 -9.92 15.00 2.58
CA CYS A 192 -10.74 14.67 1.44
C CYS A 192 -10.94 15.91 0.58
N THR A 193 -10.92 15.74 -0.75
CA THR A 193 -11.17 16.83 -1.70
C THR A 193 -12.66 17.20 -1.84
N LEU A 194 -13.55 16.53 -1.10
CA LEU A 194 -14.99 16.78 -1.08
C LEU A 194 -15.37 18.02 -0.26
N TYR A 195 -15.72 19.14 -0.92
CA TYR A 195 -16.24 20.35 -0.25
C TYR A 195 -17.51 20.07 0.61
N GLN A 196 -18.35 19.11 0.22
CA GLN A 196 -19.58 18.74 0.93
C GLN A 196 -19.33 17.88 2.19
N VAL A 197 -18.14 17.27 2.32
CA VAL A 197 -17.84 16.29 3.38
C VAL A 197 -17.20 16.91 4.62
N TYR A 198 -16.68 18.14 4.53
CA TYR A 198 -16.16 18.87 5.70
C TYR A 198 -17.20 18.97 6.84
N PHE A 199 -18.48 19.13 6.49
CA PHE A 199 -19.56 19.17 7.49
C PHE A 199 -19.81 17.79 8.13
N TYR A 200 -19.69 16.71 7.36
CA TYR A 200 -20.01 15.34 7.82
C TYR A 200 -18.85 14.63 8.52
N ILE A 201 -17.61 14.81 8.09
CA ILE A 201 -16.43 14.36 8.86
C ILE A 201 -16.48 14.99 10.25
N PHE A 202 -16.85 16.27 10.34
CA PHE A 202 -17.00 16.94 11.63
C PHE A 202 -18.15 16.36 12.48
N ILE A 203 -19.25 15.92 11.85
CA ILE A 203 -20.38 15.26 12.54
C ILE A 203 -20.03 13.83 12.99
N VAL A 204 -19.38 13.04 12.14
CA VAL A 204 -19.00 11.66 12.46
C VAL A 204 -17.90 11.64 13.52
N LEU A 205 -16.89 12.52 13.41
CA LEU A 205 -15.89 12.70 14.46
C LEU A 205 -16.52 13.28 15.75
N LYS A 206 -17.54 14.14 15.68
CA LYS A 206 -18.26 14.57 16.89
C LYS A 206 -19.06 13.46 17.57
N ASN A 207 -19.63 12.52 16.82
CA ASN A 207 -20.49 11.47 17.39
C ASN A 207 -19.70 10.24 17.87
N ASP A 208 -18.65 9.83 17.16
CA ASP A 208 -17.91 8.61 17.49
C ASP A 208 -16.64 8.89 18.31
N PHE A 209 -15.99 10.05 18.14
CA PHE A 209 -14.77 10.38 18.89
C PHE A 209 -15.04 10.99 20.28
N ILE A 210 -16.26 11.49 20.53
CA ILE A 210 -16.66 11.97 21.87
C ILE A 210 -17.10 10.82 22.79
N ARG A 211 -17.61 9.71 22.24
CA ARG A 211 -18.10 8.58 23.06
C ARG A 211 -17.01 7.74 23.72
N THR A 212 -15.75 7.91 23.32
CA THR A 212 -14.60 7.22 23.95
C THR A 212 -13.80 8.10 24.91
N CYS A 213 -14.26 9.33 25.18
CA CYS A 213 -13.64 10.25 26.16
C CYS A 213 -14.64 10.99 27.07
N LEU A 214 -15.89 10.55 27.18
CA LEU A 214 -16.84 10.96 28.24
C LEU A 214 -17.65 9.78 28.77
#